data_AF-A0A376TND6-F1
#
_entry.id   AF-A0A376TND6-F1
#
_cell.length_a   1.000
_cell.length_b   1.000
_cell.length_c   1.000
_cell.angle_alpha   90.00
_cell.angle_beta   90.00
_cell.angle_gamma   90.00
#
_symmetry.space_group_name_H-M   'P 1'
#
loop_
_entity.id
_entity.type
_entity.pdbx_description
1 polymer ?
#
loop_
_entity_poly.entity_id
_entity_poly.type
_entity_poly.pdbx_seq_one_letter_code
_entity_poly.pdbx_strand_id
1 'polypeptide(L)' 'MNEQYSALRSNVSMLGKVLGETIKDALGEHILERVETIRKLSKSSRAGNDANRQELLTTLQNLSNDELLPVARAF' A
#
# COMPACT_ATOMS: atom_id res chain seq x y z
N MET A 1 -13.60 -3.35 22.90
CA MET A 1 -12.56 -3.58 21.87
C MET A 1 -11.50 -4.48 22.49
N ASN A 2 -11.33 -5.69 21.97
CA ASN A 2 -10.51 -6.74 22.59
C ASN A 2 -9.02 -6.34 22.54
N GLU A 3 -8.34 -6.25 23.70
CA GLU A 3 -6.96 -5.71 23.83
C GLU A 3 -5.96 -6.41 22.90
N GLN A 4 -6.16 -7.70 22.65
CA GLN A 4 -5.34 -8.50 21.74
C GLN A 4 -5.39 -7.99 20.29
N TYR A 5 -6.55 -7.47 19.84
CA TYR A 5 -6.67 -6.82 18.53
C TYR A 5 -5.98 -5.46 18.49
N SER A 6 -5.87 -4.76 19.63
CA SER A 6 -5.15 -3.49 19.72
C SER A 6 -3.64 -3.70 19.55
N ALA A 7 -3.08 -4.68 20.26
CA ALA A 7 -1.67 -5.04 20.14
C ALA A 7 -1.31 -5.53 18.71
N LEU A 8 -2.16 -6.38 18.11
CA LEU A 8 -1.95 -6.83 16.74
C LEU A 8 -1.96 -5.67 15.73
N ARG A 9 -2.93 -4.75 15.85
CA ARG A 9 -3.00 -3.57 14.98
C ARG A 9 -1.77 -2.67 15.14
N SER A 10 -1.28 -2.51 16.37
CA SER A 10 -0.06 -1.75 16.64
C SER A 10 1.16 -2.39 15.99
N ASN A 11 1.33 -3.71 16.14
CA ASN A 11 2.44 -4.46 15.51
C ASN A 11 2.39 -4.36 13.97
N VAL A 12 1.22 -4.55 13.37
CA VAL A 12 1.04 -4.41 11.92
C VAL A 12 1.35 -2.99 11.45
N SER A 13 0.93 -1.96 12.20
CA SER A 13 1.25 -0.58 11.89
C SER A 13 2.76 -0.30 11.98
N MET A 14 3.44 -0.88 12.97
CA MET A 14 4.89 -0.73 13.14
C MET A 14 5.65 -1.40 11.98
N LEU A 15 5.29 -2.64 11.62
CA LEU A 15 5.89 -3.35 10.49
C LEU A 15 5.65 -2.61 9.16
N GLY A 16 4.45 -2.07 8.95
CA GLY A 16 4.15 -1.26 7.77
C GLY A 16 5.00 0.00 7.68
N LYS A 17 5.28 0.65 8.82
CA LYS A 17 6.16 1.82 8.87
C LYS A 17 7.60 1.46 8.50
N VAL A 18 8.15 0.40 9.09
CA VAL A 18 9.51 -0.08 8.81
C VAL A 18 9.67 -0.50 7.35
N LEU A 19 8.66 -1.18 6.78
CA LEU A 19 8.65 -1.52 5.36
C LEU A 19 8.63 -0.27 4.48
N GLY A 20 7.81 0.73 4.82
CA GLY A 20 7.74 1.98 4.08
C GLY A 20 9.07 2.74 4.09
N GLU A 21 9.73 2.83 5.25
CA GLU A 21 11.07 3.41 5.39
C GLU A 21 12.09 2.63 4.54
N THR A 22 12.05 1.29 4.57
CA THR A 22 12.94 0.44 3.77
C THR A 22 12.74 0.64 2.26
N ILE A 23 11.50 0.73 1.80
CA ILE A 23 11.17 0.98 0.37
C ILE A 23 11.69 2.35 -0.05
N LYS A 24 11.47 3.38 0.78
CA LYS A 24 11.95 4.75 0.51
C LYS A 24 13.47 4.80 0.40
N ASP A 25 14.18 4.15 1.31
CA ASP A 25 15.64 4.17 1.33
C ASP A 25 16.25 3.39 0.17
N ALA A 26 15.63 2.28 -0.25
CA ALA A 26 16.14 1.41 -1.30
C ALA A 26 15.73 1.85 -2.73
N LEU A 27 14.52 2.37 -2.89
CA LEU A 27 13.88 2.59 -4.20
C LEU A 27 13.38 4.02 -4.42
N GLY A 28 13.47 4.88 -3.39
CA GLY A 28 13.07 6.28 -3.44
C GLY A 28 11.61 6.55 -3.03
N GLU A 29 11.33 7.82 -2.74
CA GLU A 29 10.01 8.29 -2.28
C GLU A 29 8.89 7.99 -3.28
N HIS A 30 9.15 8.12 -4.58
CA HIS A 30 8.16 7.90 -5.63
C HIS A 30 7.56 6.48 -5.60
N ILE A 31 8.39 5.46 -5.36
CA ILE A 31 7.91 4.07 -5.27
C ILE A 31 7.09 3.88 -4.00
N LEU A 32 7.51 4.47 -2.87
CA LEU A 32 6.73 4.44 -1.64
C LEU A 32 5.35 5.11 -1.83
N GLU A 33 5.30 6.28 -2.47
CA GLU A 33 4.06 7.00 -2.77
C GLU A 33 3.12 6.15 -3.65
N ARG A 34 3.68 5.46 -4.65
CA ARG A 34 2.92 4.56 -5.52
C ARG A 34 2.32 3.39 -4.74
N VAL A 35 3.11 2.73 -3.90
CA VAL A 35 2.65 1.63 -3.03
C VAL A 35 1.56 2.12 -2.08
N GLU A 36 1.76 3.25 -1.42
CA GLU A 36 0.80 3.81 -0.48
C GLU A 36 -0.52 4.24 -1.14
N THR A 37 -0.44 4.76 -2.37
CA THR A 37 -1.62 5.09 -3.18
C THR A 37 -2.45 3.84 -3.46
N ILE A 38 -1.82 2.78 -3.98
CA ILE A 38 -2.48 1.50 -4.26
C ILE A 38 -3.06 0.89 -2.99
N ARG A 39 -2.37 1.01 -1.84
CA ARG A 39 -2.84 0.52 -0.54
C ARG A 39 -4.10 1.23 -0.08
N LYS A 40 -4.14 2.57 -0.20
CA LYS A 40 -5.31 3.40 0.17
C LYS A 40 -6.50 3.09 -0.74
N LEU A 41 -6.28 3.03 -2.05
CA LEU A 41 -7.31 2.70 -3.02
C LEU A 41 -7.86 1.28 -2.80
N SER A 42 -7.00 0.29 -2.56
CA SER A 42 -7.41 -1.09 -2.24
C SER A 42 -8.25 -1.17 -0.97
N LYS A 43 -7.86 -0.46 0.10
CA LYS A 43 -8.64 -0.41 1.34
C LYS A 43 -10.02 0.22 1.11
N SER A 44 -10.07 1.33 0.36
CA SER A 44 -11.32 2.01 0.07
C SER A 44 -12.23 1.22 -0.87
N SER A 45 -11.67 0.54 -1.87
CA SER A 45 -12.41 -0.31 -2.79
C SER A 45 -13.05 -1.49 -2.04
N ARG A 46 -12.32 -2.13 -1.12
CA ARG A 46 -12.89 -3.18 -0.24
C ARG A 46 -13.99 -2.67 0.70
N ALA A 47 -14.04 -1.36 0.95
CA ALA A 47 -15.12 -0.73 1.72
C ALA A 47 -16.35 -0.37 0.85
N GLY A 48 -16.36 -0.72 -0.44
CA GLY A 48 -17.50 -0.49 -1.34
C GLY A 48 -17.43 0.80 -2.15
N ASN A 49 -16.28 1.49 -2.22
CA ASN A 49 -16.13 2.68 -3.05
C ASN A 49 -15.74 2.29 -4.49
N ASP A 50 -16.71 2.34 -5.40
CA ASP A 50 -16.53 2.00 -6.82
C ASP A 50 -15.65 3.01 -7.59
N ALA A 51 -15.66 4.29 -7.22
CA ALA A 51 -14.77 5.28 -7.83
C ALA A 51 -13.29 4.95 -7.54
N ASN A 52 -12.98 4.64 -6.28
CA ASN A 52 -11.64 4.24 -5.87
C ASN A 52 -11.26 2.86 -6.43
N ARG A 53 -12.24 1.99 -6.70
CA ARG A 53 -12.00 0.74 -7.44
C ARG A 53 -11.55 1.02 -8.88
N GLN A 54 -12.23 1.94 -9.57
CA GLN A 54 -11.84 2.30 -10.93
C GLN A 54 -10.46 2.97 -10.95
N GLU A 55 -10.19 3.87 -10.01
CA GLU A 55 -8.88 4.51 -9.86
C GLU A 55 -7.76 3.50 -9.55
N LEU A 56 -8.04 2.49 -8.72
CA LEU A 56 -7.11 1.39 -8.45
C LEU A 56 -6.74 0.64 -9.73
N LEU A 57 -7.75 0.26 -10.52
CA LEU A 57 -7.53 -0.48 -11.77
C LEU A 57 -6.73 0.35 -12.78
N THR A 58 -7.08 1.63 -12.95
CA THR A 58 -6.35 2.55 -13.82
C THR A 58 -4.91 2.72 -13.34
N THR A 59 -4.68 2.84 -12.03
CA THR A 59 -3.33 2.97 -11.46
C THR A 59 -2.50 1.72 -11.77
N LEU A 60 -3.06 0.53 -11.55
CA LEU A 60 -2.38 -0.74 -11.81
C LEU A 60 -2.06 -0.95 -13.30
N GLN A 61 -2.96 -0.53 -14.20
CA GLN A 61 -2.76 -0.62 -15.66
C GLN A 61 -1.68 0.34 -16.18
N ASN A 62 -1.46 1.45 -15.48
CA ASN A 62 -0.48 2.48 -15.87
C ASN A 62 0.86 2.34 -15.13
N LEU A 63 1.07 1.27 -14.37
CA LEU A 63 2.39 0.99 -13.78
C LEU A 63 3.38 0.66 -14.90
N SER A 64 4.53 1.34 -14.87
CA SER A 64 5.65 0.96 -15.72
C SER A 64 6.22 -0.40 -15.28
N ASN A 65 6.95 -1.07 -16.19
CA ASN A 65 7.62 -2.33 -15.87
C ASN A 65 8.60 -2.19 -14.68
N ASP A 66 9.25 -1.03 -14.57
CA ASP A 66 10.20 -0.73 -13.50
C ASP A 66 9.51 -0.50 -12.15
N GLU A 67 8.26 -0.03 -12.13
CA GLU A 67 7.46 0.11 -10.91
C GLU A 67 6.75 -1.19 -10.52
N LEU A 68 6.39 -2.04 -11.50
CA LEU A 68 5.54 -3.21 -11.29
C LEU A 68 6.16 -4.20 -10.30
N LEU A 69 7.44 -4.54 -10.47
CA LEU A 69 8.13 -5.51 -9.61
C LEU A 69 8.31 -4.99 -8.16
N PRO A 70 8.78 -3.74 -7.94
CA PRO A 70 8.78 -3.12 -6.61
C PRO A 70 7.42 -3.09 -5.93
N VAL A 71 6.38 -2.65 -6.65
CA VAL A 71 5.03 -2.54 -6.10
C VAL A 71 4.51 -3.92 -5.71
N ALA A 72 4.67 -4.93 -6.56
CA ALA A 72 4.23 -6.29 -6.27
C ALA A 72 4.93 -6.91 -5.05
N ARG A 73 6.21 -6.59 -4.81
CA ARG A 73 6.96 -7.08 -3.64
C ARG A 73 6.55 -6.42 -2.32
N ALA A 74 5.96 -5.22 -2.39
CA ALA A 74 5.55 -4.47 -1.21
C ALA A 74 4.19 -4.90 -0.63
N PHE A 75 3.40 -5.68 -1.37
CA PHE A 75 2.09 -6.21 -0.98
C PHE A 75 2.15 -7.71 -0.67
#